data_AF-A0A3B9GWR6-F1
#
_entry.id   AF-A0A3B9GWR6-F1
#
_cell.length_a   1.000
_cell.length_b   1.000
_cell.length_c   1.000
_cell.angle_alpha   90.00
_cell.angle_beta   90.00
_cell.angle_gamma   90.00
#
_symmetry.space_group_name_H-M   'P 1'
#
loop_
_entity.id
_entity.type
_entity.pdbx_description
1 polymer ?
#
loop_
_entity_poly.entity_id
_entity_poly.type
_entity_poly.pdbx_seq_one_letter_code
_entity_poly.pdbx_strand_id
1 'polypeptide(L)'
;MIRSPLIATVLACCAIALPASAQSGRVERSQAEIALENAKETFAEQRAARQEANSACAARDYDACVTAGDSYRKGTGGVQDYGLAIKSYDRACKGDNGKGCASLAYLTLLGRGMEADPAKARRLYKQSCDLDEVSGCAGYGNMLFSGTGGRKNVPEGTRILQQSCDRDYQWACERLDELGAYDPDSVAFERLKDIRGN
;
A
#
# COMPACT_ATOMS: atom_id res chain seq x y z
N MET A 1 49.24 -90.92 33.04
CA MET A 1 48.33 -90.05 33.82
C MET A 1 47.98 -88.87 32.90
N ILE A 2 46.90 -88.94 32.10
CA ILE A 2 45.47 -88.68 32.42
C ILE A 2 45.17 -87.18 32.56
N ARG A 3 44.35 -86.66 31.61
CA ARG A 3 43.41 -85.49 31.64
C ARG A 3 44.02 -84.09 31.80
N SER A 4 43.49 -82.96 31.34
CA SER A 4 42.40 -82.50 30.46
C SER A 4 42.52 -80.95 30.44
N PRO A 5 41.91 -80.23 29.48
CA PRO A 5 42.23 -78.82 29.21
C PRO A 5 41.43 -77.84 30.07
N LEU A 6 42.03 -76.69 30.42
CA LEU A 6 41.30 -75.54 30.96
C LEU A 6 40.99 -74.57 29.82
N ILE A 7 39.70 -74.45 29.54
CA ILE A 7 39.08 -73.52 28.59
C ILE A 7 39.13 -72.12 29.22
N ALA A 8 39.88 -71.19 28.62
CA ALA A 8 39.85 -69.78 28.96
C ALA A 8 38.81 -69.08 28.08
N THR A 9 37.66 -68.78 28.68
CA THR A 9 36.55 -68.07 28.04
C THR A 9 36.94 -66.62 27.75
N VAL A 10 37.10 -66.27 26.46
CA VAL A 10 37.27 -64.88 26.03
C VAL A 10 35.90 -64.20 26.11
N LEU A 11 35.69 -63.38 27.14
CA LEU A 11 34.55 -62.50 27.25
C LEU A 11 34.74 -61.35 26.25
N ALA A 12 34.21 -61.50 25.03
CA ALA A 12 34.14 -60.43 24.06
C ALA A 12 33.11 -59.40 24.55
N CYS A 13 33.59 -58.38 25.26
CA CYS A 13 32.78 -57.22 25.62
C CYS A 13 32.54 -56.41 24.34
N CYS A 14 31.44 -56.69 23.63
CA CYS A 14 30.94 -55.84 22.56
C CYS A 14 30.55 -54.49 23.19
N ALA A 15 31.49 -53.57 23.27
CA ALA A 15 31.18 -52.15 23.39
C ALA A 15 30.41 -51.78 22.12
N ILE A 16 29.08 -51.83 22.20
CA ILE A 16 28.20 -51.28 21.19
C ILE A 16 28.46 -49.77 21.25
N ALA A 17 29.40 -49.29 20.46
CA ALA A 17 29.48 -47.88 20.13
C ALA A 17 28.16 -47.56 19.42
N LEU A 18 27.21 -47.01 20.17
CA LEU A 18 26.03 -46.38 19.59
C LEU A 18 26.56 -45.38 18.55
N PRO A 19 26.06 -45.41 17.29
CA PRO A 19 26.43 -44.39 16.33
C PRO A 19 26.13 -43.03 16.95
N ALA A 20 27.11 -42.14 16.91
CA ALA A 20 27.04 -40.77 17.46
C ALA A 20 25.93 -39.90 16.85
N SER A 21 25.14 -40.44 15.91
CA SER A 21 23.95 -39.80 15.35
C SER A 21 22.79 -39.65 16.35
N ALA A 22 22.86 -40.27 17.54
CA ALA A 22 21.90 -40.05 18.61
C ALA A 22 22.17 -38.78 19.45
N GLN A 23 23.27 -38.06 19.21
CA GLN A 23 23.63 -36.81 19.91
C GLN A 23 23.45 -35.57 19.02
N SER A 24 22.22 -35.33 18.57
CA SER A 24 21.63 -33.99 18.56
C SER A 24 20.25 -34.07 17.91
N GLY A 25 19.20 -33.98 18.70
CA GLY A 25 17.82 -33.82 18.23
C GLY A 25 17.55 -32.45 17.60
N ARG A 26 18.48 -31.89 16.82
CA ARG A 26 18.22 -30.71 16.00
C ARG A 26 17.54 -31.17 14.71
N VAL A 27 16.24 -30.96 14.65
CA VAL A 27 15.55 -30.94 13.37
C VAL A 27 16.04 -29.70 12.63
N GLU A 28 16.86 -29.87 11.60
CA GLU A 28 17.21 -28.78 10.70
C GLU A 28 15.96 -28.37 9.92
N ARG A 29 15.50 -27.13 10.12
CA ARG A 29 14.35 -26.59 9.39
C ARG A 29 14.72 -26.40 7.92
N SER A 30 13.82 -26.77 7.03
CA SER A 30 13.96 -26.47 5.61
C SER A 30 13.83 -24.97 5.36
N GLN A 31 14.38 -24.48 4.25
CA GLN A 31 14.20 -23.08 3.82
C GLN A 31 12.72 -22.71 3.66
N ALA A 32 11.88 -23.67 3.25
CA ALA A 32 10.44 -23.47 3.12
C ALA A 32 9.75 -23.27 4.48
N GLU A 33 10.16 -24.00 5.52
CA GLU A 33 9.62 -23.84 6.88
C GLU A 33 10.02 -22.49 7.50
N ILE A 34 11.27 -22.05 7.28
CA ILE A 34 11.75 -20.75 7.74
C ILE A 34 10.98 -19.62 7.03
N ALA A 35 10.82 -19.71 5.71
CA ALA A 35 10.07 -18.72 4.94
C ALA A 35 8.59 -18.65 5.36
N LEU A 36 7.97 -19.81 5.62
CA LEU A 36 6.59 -19.88 6.10
C LEU A 36 6.43 -19.23 7.48
N GLU A 37 7.38 -19.47 8.39
CA GLU A 37 7.33 -18.86 9.72
C GLU A 37 7.47 -17.34 9.66
N ASN A 38 8.47 -16.84 8.93
CA ASN A 38 8.65 -15.41 8.72
C ASN A 38 7.41 -14.76 8.09
N ALA A 39 6.77 -15.45 7.15
CA ALA A 39 5.53 -14.97 6.52
C ALA A 39 4.36 -14.91 7.52
N LYS A 40 4.24 -15.89 8.43
CA LYS A 40 3.21 -15.87 9.49
C LYS A 40 3.44 -14.74 10.49
N GLU A 41 4.69 -14.55 10.91
CA GLU A 41 5.07 -13.45 11.80
C GLU A 41 4.75 -12.10 11.15
N THR A 42 5.21 -11.89 9.91
CA THR A 42 4.90 -10.69 9.12
C THR A 42 3.39 -10.46 8.99
N PHE A 43 2.61 -11.52 8.74
CA PHE A 43 1.17 -11.41 8.63
C PHE A 43 0.49 -11.09 9.98
N ALA A 44 0.99 -11.64 11.08
CA ALA A 44 0.51 -11.32 12.43
C ALA A 44 0.78 -9.86 12.80
N GLU A 45 1.96 -9.33 12.47
CA GLU A 45 2.31 -7.92 12.64
C GLU A 45 1.40 -7.00 11.82
N GLN A 46 1.21 -7.32 10.53
CA GLN A 46 0.32 -6.54 9.67
C GLN A 46 -1.12 -6.56 10.16
N ARG A 47 -1.58 -7.70 10.71
CA ARG A 47 -2.92 -7.81 11.31
C ARG A 47 -3.04 -6.93 12.54
N ALA A 48 -2.05 -6.94 13.42
CA ALA A 48 -2.01 -6.09 14.61
C ALA A 48 -2.02 -4.61 14.22
N ALA A 49 -1.18 -4.20 13.26
CA ALA A 49 -1.13 -2.84 12.74
C ALA A 49 -2.47 -2.38 12.14
N ARG A 50 -3.15 -3.26 11.39
CA ARG A 50 -4.51 -2.98 10.87
C ARG A 50 -5.52 -2.80 12.01
N GLN A 51 -5.45 -3.61 13.06
CA GLN A 51 -6.33 -3.48 14.22
C GLN A 51 -6.09 -2.17 14.98
N GLU A 52 -4.83 -1.80 15.19
CA GLU A 52 -4.45 -0.54 15.81
C GLU A 52 -4.95 0.67 15.00
N ALA A 53 -4.70 0.67 13.68
CA ALA A 53 -5.18 1.72 12.79
C ALA A 53 -6.72 1.85 12.83
N ASN A 54 -7.45 0.73 12.93
CA ASN A 54 -8.91 0.76 13.10
C ASN A 54 -9.33 1.43 14.42
N SER A 55 -8.65 1.09 15.52
CA SER A 55 -8.93 1.67 16.85
C SER A 55 -8.64 3.17 16.88
N ALA A 56 -7.49 3.61 16.35
CA ALA A 56 -7.14 5.03 16.26
C ALA A 56 -8.11 5.78 15.32
N CYS A 57 -8.49 5.18 14.19
CA CYS A 57 -9.51 5.75 13.31
C CYS A 57 -10.87 5.92 14.00
N ALA A 58 -11.27 4.97 14.86
CA ALA A 58 -12.48 5.09 15.67
C ALA A 58 -12.39 6.25 16.68
N ALA A 59 -11.19 6.54 17.17
CA ALA A 59 -10.88 7.71 18.01
C ALA A 59 -10.72 9.02 17.23
N ARG A 60 -11.07 9.04 15.93
CA ARG A 60 -11.01 10.21 15.03
C ARG A 60 -9.60 10.66 14.65
N ASP A 61 -8.61 9.79 14.79
CA ASP A 61 -7.34 9.96 14.09
C ASP A 61 -7.57 9.68 12.59
N TYR A 62 -7.60 10.75 11.80
CA TYR A 62 -7.93 10.65 10.38
C TYR A 62 -6.79 10.11 9.52
N ASP A 63 -5.53 10.24 9.96
CA ASP A 63 -4.39 9.59 9.31
C ASP A 63 -4.42 8.08 9.55
N ALA A 64 -4.82 7.65 10.75
CA ALA A 64 -5.08 6.26 11.04
C ALA A 64 -6.26 5.70 10.20
N CYS A 65 -7.28 6.53 9.91
CA CYS A 65 -8.34 6.14 8.99
C CYS A 65 -7.83 5.91 7.55
N VAL A 66 -6.87 6.71 7.08
CA VAL A 66 -6.23 6.46 5.77
C VAL A 66 -5.46 5.14 5.82
N THR A 67 -4.66 4.92 6.87
CA THR A 67 -3.90 3.67 7.06
C THR A 67 -4.81 2.44 7.11
N ALA A 68 -5.89 2.50 7.86
CA ALA A 68 -6.90 1.46 7.91
C ALA A 68 -7.51 1.23 6.52
N GLY A 69 -7.91 2.30 5.83
CA GLY A 69 -8.46 2.23 4.48
C GLY A 69 -7.50 1.55 3.49
N ASP A 70 -6.22 1.84 3.59
CA ASP A 70 -5.17 1.26 2.74
C ASP A 70 -4.97 -0.22 3.03
N SER A 71 -4.99 -0.63 4.31
CA SER A 71 -4.92 -2.03 4.71
C SER A 71 -6.09 -2.85 4.16
N TYR A 72 -7.31 -2.30 4.21
CA TYR A 72 -8.50 -2.91 3.62
C TYR A 72 -8.42 -2.98 2.10
N ARG A 73 -7.98 -1.89 1.45
CA ARG A 73 -7.85 -1.83 -0.01
C ARG A 73 -6.79 -2.79 -0.54
N LYS A 74 -5.69 -2.99 0.18
CA LYS A 74 -4.58 -3.88 -0.23
C LYS A 74 -4.74 -5.32 0.24
N GLY A 75 -5.58 -5.58 1.26
CA GLY A 75 -5.60 -6.87 1.95
C GLY A 75 -4.37 -7.07 2.86
N THR A 76 -3.73 -5.99 3.31
CA THR A 76 -2.62 -6.09 4.26
C THR A 76 -3.19 -6.44 5.64
N GLY A 77 -2.62 -7.46 6.30
CA GLY A 77 -3.08 -7.92 7.61
C GLY A 77 -4.47 -8.58 7.64
N GLY A 78 -5.04 -8.95 6.48
CA GLY A 78 -6.34 -9.64 6.41
C GLY A 78 -6.87 -9.76 4.97
N VAL A 79 -8.15 -10.04 4.79
CA VAL A 79 -8.75 -10.07 3.44
C VAL A 79 -8.93 -8.65 2.91
N GLN A 80 -8.75 -8.47 1.59
CA GLN A 80 -9.06 -7.24 0.88
C GLN A 80 -10.57 -6.96 0.95
N ASP A 81 -10.94 -5.74 1.33
CA ASP A 81 -12.33 -5.33 1.47
C ASP A 81 -12.48 -3.86 1.05
N TYR A 82 -12.96 -3.64 -0.17
CA TYR A 82 -13.17 -2.28 -0.67
C TYR A 82 -14.27 -1.54 0.09
N GLY A 83 -15.29 -2.23 0.61
CA GLY A 83 -16.37 -1.58 1.37
C GLY A 83 -15.88 -0.97 2.68
N LEU A 84 -15.01 -1.70 3.40
CA LEU A 84 -14.35 -1.18 4.60
C LEU A 84 -13.30 -0.11 4.27
N ALA A 85 -12.60 -0.24 3.14
CA ALA A 85 -11.69 0.81 2.65
C ALA A 85 -12.44 2.12 2.42
N ILE A 86 -13.57 2.07 1.69
CA ILE A 86 -14.44 3.21 1.41
C ILE A 86 -14.91 3.87 2.70
N LYS A 87 -15.40 3.10 3.67
CA LYS A 87 -15.86 3.65 4.97
C LYS A 87 -14.74 4.36 5.73
N SER A 88 -13.53 3.81 5.68
CA SER A 88 -12.36 4.39 6.36
C SER A 88 -11.92 5.69 5.70
N TYR A 89 -11.80 5.71 4.36
CA TYR A 89 -11.47 6.93 3.62
C TYR A 89 -12.56 8.00 3.70
N ASP A 90 -13.83 7.63 3.69
CA ASP A 90 -14.95 8.55 3.90
C ASP A 90 -14.88 9.21 5.28
N ARG A 91 -14.56 8.45 6.33
CA ARG A 91 -14.33 9.02 7.65
C ARG A 91 -13.15 9.97 7.68
N ALA A 92 -12.04 9.63 7.03
CA ALA A 92 -10.88 10.51 6.90
C ALA A 92 -11.22 11.81 6.15
N CYS A 93 -11.90 11.69 5.01
CA CYS A 93 -12.27 12.83 4.18
C CYS A 93 -13.27 13.78 4.88
N LYS A 94 -14.22 13.23 5.65
CA LYS A 94 -15.12 14.02 6.51
C LYS A 94 -14.40 14.71 7.67
N GLY A 95 -13.18 14.29 7.97
CA GLY A 95 -12.27 14.93 8.92
C GLY A 95 -11.29 15.89 8.27
N ASP A 96 -11.56 16.34 7.04
CA ASP A 96 -10.70 17.22 6.25
C ASP A 96 -9.29 16.66 5.99
N ASN A 97 -9.16 15.34 5.97
CA ASN A 97 -7.92 14.69 5.56
C ASN A 97 -7.84 14.58 4.03
N GLY A 98 -6.92 15.34 3.43
CA GLY A 98 -6.73 15.39 1.98
C GLY A 98 -6.45 14.02 1.34
N LYS A 99 -5.58 13.20 1.96
CA LYS A 99 -5.27 11.83 1.47
C LYS A 99 -6.49 10.92 1.51
N GLY A 100 -7.30 11.02 2.56
CA GLY A 100 -8.59 10.35 2.67
C GLY A 100 -9.52 10.70 1.52
N CYS A 101 -9.65 11.99 1.20
CA CYS A 101 -10.47 12.44 0.08
C CYS A 101 -9.95 11.95 -1.28
N ALA A 102 -8.64 12.03 -1.55
CA ALA A 102 -8.04 11.52 -2.78
C ALA A 102 -8.25 10.00 -2.92
N SER A 103 -8.06 9.25 -1.83
CA SER A 103 -8.20 7.78 -1.84
C SER A 103 -9.65 7.35 -2.04
N LEU A 104 -10.60 8.07 -1.46
CA LEU A 104 -12.03 7.87 -1.72
C LEU A 104 -12.36 8.20 -3.18
N ALA A 105 -11.85 9.32 -3.70
CA ALA A 105 -12.04 9.73 -5.09
C ALA A 105 -11.55 8.66 -6.08
N TYR A 106 -10.38 8.08 -5.80
CA TYR A 106 -9.81 6.99 -6.59
C TYR A 106 -10.72 5.76 -6.66
N LEU A 107 -11.21 5.27 -5.52
CA LEU A 107 -12.13 4.12 -5.50
C LEU A 107 -13.46 4.44 -6.17
N THR A 108 -13.98 5.65 -5.97
CA THR A 108 -15.21 6.13 -6.61
C THR A 108 -15.06 6.27 -8.12
N LEU A 109 -13.90 6.72 -8.62
CA LEU A 109 -13.64 6.83 -10.05
C LEU A 109 -13.59 5.45 -10.71
N LEU A 110 -12.95 4.48 -10.05
CA LEU A 110 -12.79 3.12 -10.57
C LEU A 110 -14.00 2.21 -10.34
N GLY A 111 -14.96 2.61 -9.50
CA GLY A 111 -16.06 1.73 -9.10
C GLY A 111 -15.61 0.48 -8.33
N ARG A 112 -14.59 0.62 -7.46
CA ARG A 112 -14.10 -0.51 -6.65
C ARG A 112 -14.83 -0.56 -5.32
N GLY A 113 -15.67 -1.57 -5.13
CA GLY A 113 -16.53 -1.71 -3.94
C GLY A 113 -17.75 -0.79 -3.93
N MET A 114 -18.00 -0.07 -5.02
CA MET A 114 -19.18 0.76 -5.28
C MET A 114 -19.38 0.90 -6.79
N GLU A 115 -20.52 1.42 -7.24
CA GLU A 115 -20.66 1.85 -8.64
C GLU A 115 -19.74 3.05 -8.92
N ALA A 116 -19.16 3.09 -10.12
CA ALA A 116 -18.30 4.19 -10.52
C ALA A 116 -19.11 5.49 -10.65
N ASP A 117 -18.63 6.57 -10.03
CA ASP A 117 -19.22 7.90 -10.16
C ASP A 117 -18.12 8.93 -10.43
N PRO A 118 -17.77 9.14 -11.71
CA PRO A 118 -16.74 10.10 -12.09
C PRO A 118 -17.05 11.53 -11.65
N ALA A 119 -18.31 11.93 -11.59
CA ALA A 119 -18.69 13.28 -11.17
C ALA A 119 -18.44 13.49 -9.67
N LYS A 120 -18.77 12.49 -8.84
CA LYS A 120 -18.43 12.50 -7.41
C LYS A 120 -16.93 12.42 -7.18
N ALA A 121 -16.22 11.54 -7.89
CA ALA A 121 -14.76 11.45 -7.81
C ALA A 121 -14.10 12.81 -8.11
N ARG A 122 -14.59 13.53 -9.14
CA ARG A 122 -14.09 14.88 -9.46
C ARG A 122 -14.27 15.87 -8.33
N ARG A 123 -15.42 15.83 -7.63
CA ARG A 123 -15.66 16.68 -6.45
C ARG A 123 -14.74 16.31 -5.28
N LEU A 124 -14.53 15.03 -5.04
CA LEU A 124 -13.65 14.53 -3.98
C LEU A 124 -12.17 14.87 -4.24
N TYR A 125 -11.68 14.71 -5.47
CA TYR A 125 -10.34 15.15 -5.84
C TYR A 125 -10.19 16.67 -5.73
N LYS A 126 -11.22 17.44 -6.12
CA LYS A 126 -11.21 18.88 -5.90
C LYS A 126 -11.08 19.21 -4.41
N GLN A 127 -11.90 18.59 -3.55
CA GLN A 127 -11.83 18.80 -2.10
C GLN A 127 -10.45 18.42 -1.55
N SER A 128 -9.89 17.29 -1.99
CA SER A 128 -8.52 16.88 -1.62
C SER A 128 -7.48 17.94 -2.03
N CYS A 129 -7.60 18.50 -3.23
CA CYS A 129 -6.72 19.58 -3.69
C CYS A 129 -6.92 20.89 -2.90
N ASP A 130 -8.16 21.24 -2.55
CA ASP A 130 -8.46 22.39 -1.70
C ASP A 130 -7.86 22.24 -0.29
N LEU A 131 -7.56 21.00 0.13
CA LEU A 131 -6.85 20.63 1.36
C LEU A 131 -5.32 20.49 1.16
N ASP A 132 -4.78 21.01 0.06
CA ASP A 132 -3.37 21.00 -0.33
C ASP A 132 -2.73 19.60 -0.51
N GLU A 133 -3.54 18.54 -0.68
CA GLU A 133 -3.03 17.20 -0.97
C GLU A 133 -2.65 17.07 -2.45
N VAL A 134 -1.36 16.86 -2.71
CA VAL A 134 -0.78 16.86 -4.07
C VAL A 134 -1.39 15.79 -4.95
N SER A 135 -1.61 14.58 -4.42
CA SER A 135 -2.26 13.50 -5.15
C SER A 135 -3.71 13.85 -5.53
N GLY A 136 -4.38 14.62 -4.66
CA GLY A 136 -5.69 15.21 -4.88
C GLY A 136 -5.71 16.19 -6.04
N CYS A 137 -4.77 17.15 -6.02
CA CYS A 137 -4.59 18.13 -7.08
C CYS A 137 -4.29 17.49 -8.43
N ALA A 138 -3.36 16.54 -8.47
CA ALA A 138 -3.04 15.82 -9.71
C ALA A 138 -4.26 15.10 -10.29
N GLY A 139 -5.02 14.41 -9.43
CA GLY A 139 -6.27 13.76 -9.84
C GLY A 139 -7.29 14.75 -10.38
N TYR A 140 -7.50 15.88 -9.71
CA TYR A 140 -8.43 16.92 -10.16
C TYR A 140 -7.98 17.56 -11.47
N GLY A 141 -6.70 17.93 -11.59
CA GLY A 141 -6.10 18.49 -12.79
C GLY A 141 -6.26 17.57 -14.00
N ASN A 142 -6.00 16.27 -13.83
CA ASN A 142 -6.23 15.30 -14.91
C ASN A 142 -7.71 15.21 -15.31
N MET A 143 -8.64 15.27 -14.36
CA MET A 143 -10.09 15.27 -14.66
C MET A 143 -10.56 16.56 -15.33
N LEU A 144 -9.95 17.71 -15.02
CA LEU A 144 -10.18 18.95 -15.77
C LEU A 144 -9.65 18.80 -17.21
N PHE A 145 -8.43 18.29 -17.35
CA PHE A 145 -7.79 18.09 -18.65
C PHE A 145 -8.60 17.16 -19.54
N SER A 146 -9.06 16.01 -19.03
CA SER A 146 -9.79 15.01 -19.81
C SER A 146 -11.28 15.33 -19.98
N GLY A 147 -11.88 16.10 -19.05
CA GLY A 147 -13.33 16.27 -18.97
C GLY A 147 -14.03 15.08 -18.29
N THR A 148 -13.30 14.18 -17.64
CA THR A 148 -13.92 13.07 -16.89
C THR A 148 -14.73 13.63 -15.73
N GLY A 149 -16.01 13.26 -15.62
CA GLY A 149 -16.88 13.67 -14.51
C GLY A 149 -17.30 15.15 -14.54
N GLY A 150 -17.12 15.87 -15.66
CA GLY A 150 -17.56 17.25 -15.78
C GLY A 150 -17.18 17.91 -17.09
N ARG A 151 -17.33 19.24 -17.19
CA ARG A 151 -16.85 19.98 -18.36
C ARG A 151 -15.33 20.00 -18.40
N LYS A 152 -14.77 19.74 -19.58
CA LYS A 152 -13.34 19.81 -19.89
C LYS A 152 -12.84 21.25 -19.72
N ASN A 153 -11.68 21.42 -19.09
CA ASN A 153 -10.94 22.67 -19.00
C ASN A 153 -9.44 22.36 -19.10
N VAL A 154 -8.93 22.31 -20.33
CA VAL A 154 -7.54 21.93 -20.62
C VAL A 154 -6.53 22.88 -19.99
N PRO A 155 -6.63 24.23 -20.17
CA PRO A 155 -5.63 25.14 -19.62
C PRO A 155 -5.50 25.02 -18.10
N GLU A 156 -6.62 24.97 -17.38
CA GLU A 156 -6.60 24.85 -15.92
C GLU A 156 -6.13 23.46 -15.48
N GLY A 157 -6.52 22.39 -16.19
CA GLY A 157 -6.08 21.03 -15.89
C GLY A 157 -4.57 20.86 -16.02
N THR A 158 -3.98 21.34 -17.13
CA THR A 158 -2.53 21.33 -17.34
C THR A 158 -1.82 22.16 -16.27
N ARG A 159 -2.35 23.35 -15.93
CA ARG A 159 -1.78 24.21 -14.88
C ARG A 159 -1.69 23.51 -13.53
N ILE A 160 -2.76 22.83 -13.09
CA ILE A 160 -2.79 22.11 -11.82
C ILE A 160 -1.88 20.88 -11.84
N LEU A 161 -1.83 20.16 -12.98
CA LEU A 161 -0.90 19.05 -13.15
C LEU A 161 0.56 19.52 -13.06
N GLN A 162 0.91 20.65 -13.68
CA GLN A 162 2.26 21.21 -13.60
C GLN A 162 2.61 21.55 -12.16
N GLN A 163 1.72 22.24 -11.44
CA GLN A 163 1.94 22.52 -10.01
C GLN A 163 2.10 21.26 -9.16
N SER A 164 1.46 20.16 -9.53
CA SER A 164 1.64 18.89 -8.83
C SER A 164 2.99 18.25 -9.18
N CYS A 165 3.43 18.36 -10.44
CA CYS A 165 4.76 17.93 -10.88
C CYS A 165 5.88 18.73 -10.21
N ASP A 166 5.74 20.06 -10.12
CA ASP A 166 6.69 20.96 -9.45
C ASP A 166 6.83 20.66 -7.94
N ARG A 167 5.87 19.92 -7.38
CA ARG A 167 5.88 19.39 -5.99
C ARG A 167 6.36 17.93 -5.95
N ASP A 168 7.15 17.52 -6.94
CA ASP A 168 7.76 16.19 -7.11
C ASP A 168 6.75 15.03 -7.14
N TYR A 169 5.49 15.29 -7.50
CA TYR A 169 4.52 14.22 -7.70
C TYR A 169 4.74 13.58 -9.06
N GLN A 170 5.60 12.55 -9.08
CA GLN A 170 6.05 11.84 -10.28
C GLN A 170 4.93 11.51 -11.27
N TRP A 171 3.79 11.01 -10.78
CA TRP A 171 2.67 10.67 -11.65
C TRP A 171 2.15 11.88 -12.45
N ALA A 172 2.15 13.08 -11.87
CA ALA A 172 1.74 14.29 -12.60
C ALA A 172 2.77 14.70 -13.66
N CYS A 173 4.07 14.54 -13.38
CA CYS A 173 5.13 14.79 -14.35
C CYS A 173 5.02 13.84 -15.54
N GLU A 174 4.94 12.54 -15.28
CA GLU A 174 4.75 11.51 -16.31
C GLU A 174 3.47 11.76 -17.09
N ARG A 175 2.39 12.15 -16.40
CA ARG A 175 1.12 12.43 -17.07
C ARG A 175 1.22 13.61 -18.03
N LEU A 176 1.97 14.65 -17.69
CA LEU A 176 2.17 15.80 -18.58
C LEU A 176 3.01 15.41 -19.80
N ASP A 177 4.04 14.57 -19.61
CA ASP A 177 4.88 14.07 -20.68
C ASP A 177 4.06 13.22 -21.67
N GLU A 178 3.26 12.27 -21.15
CA GLU A 178 2.32 11.48 -21.95
C GLU A 178 1.34 12.32 -22.78
N LEU A 179 0.92 13.47 -22.24
CA LEU A 179 -0.02 14.37 -22.89
C LEU A 179 0.66 15.28 -23.92
N GLY A 180 1.99 15.26 -24.05
CA GLY A 180 2.76 16.22 -24.84
C GLY A 180 2.57 17.66 -24.34
N ALA A 181 2.23 17.80 -23.06
CA ALA A 181 1.89 19.06 -22.39
C ALA A 181 2.90 19.44 -21.29
N TYR A 182 4.00 18.68 -21.18
CA TYR A 182 5.13 18.99 -20.33
C TYR A 182 6.07 19.98 -21.03
N ASP A 183 6.22 21.17 -20.47
CA ASP A 183 7.22 22.14 -20.90
C ASP A 183 7.94 22.65 -19.65
N PRO A 184 9.16 22.15 -19.35
CA PRO A 184 9.92 22.53 -18.16
C PRO A 184 10.37 24.00 -18.18
N ASP A 185 10.31 24.65 -19.36
CA ASP A 185 10.73 26.03 -19.60
C ASP A 185 9.54 26.94 -20.01
N SER A 186 8.28 26.46 -19.84
CA SER A 186 7.12 27.12 -20.45
C SER A 186 6.88 28.54 -19.92
N VAL A 187 7.19 29.50 -20.78
CA VAL A 187 6.65 30.87 -20.80
C VAL A 187 5.13 30.89 -21.04
N ALA A 188 4.51 29.76 -21.43
CA ALA A 188 3.06 29.65 -21.59
C ALA A 188 2.32 29.79 -20.24
N PHE A 189 2.98 29.47 -19.12
CA PHE A 189 2.44 29.71 -17.78
C PHE A 189 2.34 31.21 -17.45
N GLU A 190 3.31 32.03 -17.86
CA GLU A 190 3.22 33.49 -17.73
C GLU A 190 2.09 34.06 -18.60
N ARG A 191 1.90 33.55 -19.82
CA ARG A 191 0.78 33.97 -20.68
C ARG A 191 -0.59 33.55 -20.14
N LEU A 192 -0.71 32.46 -19.40
CA LEU A 192 -1.97 32.03 -18.76
C LEU A 192 -2.33 32.84 -17.50
N LYS A 193 -1.35 33.51 -16.87
CA LYS A 193 -1.61 34.51 -15.81
C LYS A 193 -2.28 35.76 -16.39
N ASP A 194 -1.84 36.21 -17.57
CA ASP A 194 -2.37 37.41 -18.24
C ASP A 194 -3.83 37.27 -18.71
N ILE A 195 -4.30 36.05 -19.02
CA ILE A 195 -5.70 35.82 -19.47
C ILE A 195 -6.73 36.12 -18.37
N ARG A 196 -6.32 36.23 -17.10
CA ARG A 196 -7.20 36.58 -15.96
C ARG A 196 -7.03 38.03 -15.48
N GLY A 197 -6.19 38.82 -16.14
CA GLY A 197 -5.94 40.24 -15.81
C GLY A 197 -6.83 41.25 -16.54
N ASN A 198 -7.79 40.81 -17.37
CA ASN A 198 -8.76 41.65 -18.08
C ASN A 198 -10.20 41.24 -17.77
#